data_AF-A0A842RTI3-F1
#
_entry.id   AF-A0A842RTI3-F1
#
_cell.length_a   1.000
_cell.length_b   1.000
_cell.length_c   1.000
_cell.angle_alpha   90.00
_cell.angle_beta   90.00
_cell.angle_gamma   90.00
#
_symmetry.space_group_name_H-M   'P 1'
#
loop_
_entity.id
_entity.type
_entity.pdbx_description
1 polymer ?
#
loop_
_entity_poly.entity_id
_entity_poly.type
_entity_poly.pdbx_seq_one_letter_code
_entity_poly.pdbx_strand_id
1 'polypeptide(L)'
;MKSNYLSLYEKNHVNKHDERLELFQVLSEEYSIKKVLYPGSYVHITPSFVFQEVIYNDMYKKLEAFYDSDEIFEYINHRKEYSEETYFKYINKNYTQSLPIEEESVDLLISQYAGFISRACRRYLKINGILIVNNSHGDASMASISDNYEFIAVIHKRNNKFTHSSKDLEKYFIPKKNIEITEQYLDNHKRGIGYKKTATDYVFRRVG
;
A
#
# COMPACT_ATOMS: atom_id res chain seq x y z
N MET A 1 -1.07 12.27 -31.08
CA MET A 1 -1.59 12.85 -29.84
C MET A 1 -0.55 12.59 -28.76
N LYS A 2 0.03 13.62 -28.14
CA LYS A 2 0.89 13.40 -26.95
C LYS A 2 0.02 12.74 -25.89
N SER A 3 0.42 11.57 -25.40
CA SER A 3 -0.18 10.99 -24.20
C SER A 3 0.02 12.00 -23.07
N ASN A 4 -1.07 12.44 -22.43
CA ASN A 4 -0.98 13.26 -21.22
C ASN A 4 -1.07 12.28 -20.05
N TYR A 5 0.05 11.70 -19.65
CA TYR A 5 0.12 10.70 -18.59
C TYR A 5 -0.24 11.31 -17.25
N LEU A 6 0.14 12.57 -17.02
CA LEU A 6 -0.25 13.31 -15.83
C LEU A 6 -1.78 13.37 -15.66
N SER A 7 -2.53 13.62 -16.74
CA SER A 7 -4.00 13.64 -16.68
C SER A 7 -4.59 12.30 -16.24
N LEU A 8 -3.89 11.18 -16.49
CA LEU A 8 -4.32 9.86 -16.02
C LEU A 8 -4.17 9.75 -14.49
N TYR A 9 -3.07 10.23 -13.93
CA TYR A 9 -2.89 10.34 -12.48
C TYR A 9 -3.94 11.28 -11.86
N GLU A 10 -4.08 12.49 -12.42
CA GLU A 10 -4.99 13.51 -11.91
C GLU A 10 -6.44 13.02 -11.88
N LYS A 11 -6.91 12.43 -12.98
CA LYS A 11 -8.27 11.87 -13.08
C LYS A 11 -8.53 10.76 -12.07
N ASN A 12 -7.51 9.97 -11.73
CA ASN A 12 -7.69 8.82 -10.85
C ASN A 12 -7.52 9.14 -9.37
N HIS A 13 -6.68 10.13 -9.01
CA HIS A 13 -6.32 10.40 -7.61
C HIS A 13 -6.59 11.85 -7.19
N VAL A 14 -6.08 12.84 -7.94
CA VAL A 14 -6.21 14.27 -7.58
C VAL A 14 -7.68 14.71 -7.61
N ASN A 15 -8.35 14.53 -8.74
CA ASN A 15 -9.73 14.97 -8.97
C ASN A 15 -10.75 14.19 -8.11
N LYS A 16 -10.34 13.05 -7.56
CA LYS A 16 -11.16 12.23 -6.64
C LYS A 16 -10.82 12.47 -5.17
N HIS A 17 -9.86 13.35 -4.86
CA HIS A 17 -9.36 13.59 -3.50
C HIS A 17 -8.88 12.29 -2.80
N ASP A 18 -8.21 11.42 -3.56
CA ASP A 18 -7.67 10.13 -3.12
C ASP A 18 -6.18 9.98 -3.47
N GLU A 19 -5.42 11.08 -3.43
CA GLU A 19 -3.94 11.04 -3.49
C GLU A 19 -3.32 10.46 -2.22
N ARG A 20 -4.00 10.62 -1.07
CA ARG A 20 -3.54 10.07 0.22
C ARG A 20 -2.11 10.51 0.61
N LEU A 21 -1.67 11.69 0.19
CA LEU A 21 -0.34 12.22 0.55
C LEU A 21 -0.09 12.17 2.06
N GLU A 22 -1.03 12.68 2.86
CA GLU A 22 -0.95 12.66 4.33
C GLU A 22 -0.86 11.25 4.93
N LEU A 23 -1.40 10.21 4.27
CA LEU A 23 -1.20 8.81 4.72
C LEU A 23 0.30 8.47 4.69
N PHE A 24 0.96 8.76 3.58
CA PHE A 24 2.36 8.42 3.39
C PHE A 24 3.27 9.29 4.26
N GLN A 25 2.93 10.58 4.45
CA GLN A 25 3.63 11.46 5.39
C GLN A 25 3.60 10.90 6.81
N VAL A 26 2.41 10.56 7.32
CA VAL A 26 2.26 9.94 8.64
C VAL A 26 3.09 8.66 8.76
N LEU A 27 3.16 7.83 7.71
CA LEU A 27 4.01 6.64 7.74
C LEU A 27 5.51 6.97 7.81
N SER A 28 5.95 8.00 7.08
CA SER A 28 7.37 8.43 7.10
C SER A 28 7.81 9.05 8.42
N GLU A 29 6.88 9.71 9.13
CA GLU A 29 7.13 10.27 10.46
C GLU A 29 7.22 9.18 11.54
N GLU A 30 6.37 8.15 11.43
CA GLU A 30 6.25 7.09 12.44
C GLU A 30 7.26 5.95 12.25
N TYR A 31 7.75 5.74 11.02
CA TYR A 31 8.58 4.59 10.67
C TYR A 31 9.76 4.97 9.77
N SER A 32 10.91 4.32 10.00
CA SER A 32 12.10 4.47 9.15
C SER A 32 11.91 3.72 7.82
N ILE A 33 11.33 4.40 6.83
CA ILE A 33 11.02 3.83 5.52
C ILE A 33 11.90 4.49 4.47
N LYS A 34 12.67 3.70 3.72
CA LYS A 34 13.42 4.16 2.56
C LYS A 34 12.92 3.55 1.27
N LYS A 35 12.70 2.23 1.27
CA LYS A 35 12.34 1.44 0.08
C LYS A 35 10.95 0.84 0.20
N VAL A 36 10.14 1.06 -0.82
CA VAL A 36 8.71 0.73 -0.84
C VAL A 36 8.39 -0.25 -1.98
N LEU A 37 7.52 -1.22 -1.72
CA LEU A 37 6.85 -2.02 -2.75
C LEU A 37 5.36 -1.74 -2.76
N TYR A 38 4.81 -1.40 -3.93
CA TYR A 38 3.39 -1.14 -4.12
C TYR A 38 2.80 -2.00 -5.26
N PRO A 39 2.34 -3.22 -4.95
CA PRO A 39 1.63 -4.06 -5.90
C PRO A 39 0.19 -3.56 -6.13
N GLY A 40 -0.29 -3.66 -7.37
CA GLY A 40 -1.60 -3.11 -7.76
C GLY A 40 -1.64 -1.58 -7.68
N SER A 41 -0.52 -0.92 -7.96
CA SER A 41 -0.40 0.54 -7.81
C SER A 41 -1.16 1.33 -8.87
N TYR A 42 -1.45 0.71 -10.02
CA TYR A 42 -1.96 1.40 -11.20
C TYR A 42 -1.14 2.68 -11.51
N VAL A 43 -1.74 3.88 -11.46
CA VAL A 43 -1.04 5.17 -11.67
C VAL A 43 -0.81 5.96 -10.38
N HIS A 44 -0.93 5.33 -9.22
CA HIS A 44 -0.87 6.01 -7.92
C HIS A 44 0.59 6.34 -7.54
N ILE A 45 1.12 7.44 -8.07
CA ILE A 45 2.53 7.87 -7.89
C ILE A 45 2.79 8.60 -6.57
N THR A 46 1.77 8.88 -5.77
CA THR A 46 1.88 9.66 -4.53
C THR A 46 2.91 9.13 -3.51
N PRO A 47 3.15 7.81 -3.35
CA PRO A 47 4.24 7.33 -2.50
C PRO A 47 5.62 7.91 -2.84
N SER A 48 5.91 8.17 -4.13
CA SER A 48 7.20 8.75 -4.54
C SER A 48 7.36 10.23 -4.19
N PHE A 49 6.31 10.90 -3.69
CA PHE A 49 6.46 12.25 -3.13
C PHE A 49 7.08 12.19 -1.73
N VAL A 50 6.91 11.08 -1.01
CA VAL A 50 7.36 10.95 0.39
C VAL A 50 8.56 10.02 0.51
N PHE A 51 8.61 8.93 -0.27
CA PHE A 51 9.66 7.93 -0.20
C PHE A 51 10.58 8.00 -1.41
N GLN A 52 11.88 7.91 -1.15
CA GLN A 52 12.92 8.05 -2.17
C GLN A 52 12.94 6.88 -3.17
N GLU A 53 12.79 5.65 -2.68
CA GLU A 53 12.87 4.44 -3.50
C GLU A 53 11.52 3.71 -3.56
N VAL A 54 10.82 3.79 -4.69
CA VAL A 54 9.49 3.16 -4.85
C VAL A 54 9.46 2.17 -6.01
N ILE A 55 9.09 0.93 -5.70
CA ILE A 55 8.86 -0.14 -6.66
C ILE A 55 7.37 -0.28 -6.88
N TYR A 56 6.92 0.15 -8.05
CA TYR A 56 5.55 -0.04 -8.51
C TYR A 56 5.41 -1.37 -9.22
N ASN A 57 4.30 -2.07 -8.98
CA ASN A 57 3.99 -3.31 -9.67
C ASN A 57 2.52 -3.37 -10.05
N ASP A 58 2.26 -3.74 -11.31
CA ASP A 58 0.91 -4.02 -11.80
C ASP A 58 1.00 -4.98 -13.00
N MET A 59 -0.14 -5.50 -13.46
CA MET A 59 -0.23 -6.33 -14.66
C MET A 59 -0.56 -5.50 -15.91
N TYR A 60 -0.92 -4.22 -15.78
CA TYR A 60 -1.28 -3.41 -16.93
C TYR A 60 -0.06 -2.93 -17.72
N LYS A 61 0.24 -3.60 -18.84
CA LYS A 61 1.42 -3.33 -19.67
C LYS A 61 1.54 -1.87 -20.14
N LYS A 62 0.41 -1.20 -20.41
CA LYS A 62 0.43 0.20 -20.87
C LYS A 62 1.00 1.19 -19.84
N LEU A 63 1.18 0.77 -18.59
CA LEU A 63 1.80 1.60 -17.56
C LEU A 63 3.31 1.69 -17.69
N GLU A 64 3.98 0.82 -18.45
CA GLU A 64 5.42 0.95 -18.73
C GLU A 64 5.72 2.34 -19.28
N ALA A 65 5.01 2.76 -20.34
CA ALA A 65 5.19 4.08 -20.93
C ALA A 65 4.74 5.25 -20.03
N PHE A 66 3.87 5.01 -19.03
CA PHE A 66 3.50 6.02 -18.04
C PHE A 66 4.67 6.24 -17.06
N TYR A 67 5.22 5.16 -16.51
CA TYR A 67 6.32 5.23 -15.55
C TYR A 67 7.66 5.60 -16.21
N ASP A 68 7.87 5.28 -17.49
CA ASP A 68 9.08 5.66 -18.24
C ASP A 68 9.03 7.11 -18.77
N SER A 69 7.97 7.87 -18.49
CA SER A 69 7.81 9.22 -19.05
C SER A 69 8.51 10.31 -18.24
N ASP A 70 9.21 11.21 -18.94
CA ASP A 70 9.82 12.40 -18.35
C ASP A 70 8.78 13.28 -17.62
N GLU A 71 7.56 13.37 -18.16
CA GLU A 71 6.45 14.13 -17.56
C GLU A 71 6.16 13.66 -16.12
N ILE A 72 6.09 12.35 -15.89
CA ILE A 72 5.83 11.78 -14.56
C ILE A 72 7.05 11.95 -13.65
N PHE A 73 8.25 11.76 -14.17
CA PHE A 73 9.48 11.96 -13.41
C PHE A 73 9.64 13.42 -12.94
N GLU A 74 9.44 14.40 -13.82
CA GLU A 74 9.48 15.82 -13.50
C GLU A 74 8.40 16.20 -12.47
N TYR A 75 7.18 15.68 -12.64
CA TYR A 75 6.09 15.93 -11.71
C TYR A 75 6.39 15.41 -10.30
N ILE A 76 6.95 14.20 -10.17
CA ILE A 76 7.39 13.65 -8.88
C ILE A 76 8.51 14.51 -8.29
N ASN A 77 9.52 14.87 -9.07
CA ASN A 77 10.64 15.68 -8.58
C ASN A 77 10.22 17.09 -8.13
N HIS A 78 9.17 17.66 -8.72
CA HIS A 78 8.62 18.94 -8.29
C HIS A 78 7.86 18.85 -6.96
N ARG A 79 7.29 17.67 -6.64
CA ARG A 79 6.41 17.47 -5.48
C ARG A 79 7.04 16.71 -4.32
N LYS A 80 8.22 16.13 -4.51
CA LYS A 80 8.89 15.33 -3.47
C LYS A 80 9.21 16.17 -2.22
N GLU A 81 9.21 15.51 -1.08
CA GLU A 81 9.45 16.09 0.24
C GLU A 81 10.83 15.70 0.80
N TYR A 82 11.66 15.05 -0.02
CA TYR A 82 13.04 14.65 0.28
C TYR A 82 14.04 15.33 -0.68
N SER A 83 15.28 15.42 -0.23
CA SER A 83 16.36 16.15 -0.94
C SER A 83 17.07 15.30 -2.00
N GLU A 84 17.09 13.99 -1.78
CA GLU A 84 17.82 12.99 -2.52
C GLU A 84 17.25 12.78 -3.93
N GLU A 85 18.03 12.14 -4.80
CA GLU A 85 17.54 11.76 -6.13
C GLU A 85 16.41 10.74 -6.03
N THR A 86 15.33 11.03 -6.75
CA THR A 86 14.14 10.18 -6.86
C THR A 86 14.47 8.90 -7.61
N TYR A 87 14.16 7.75 -7.03
CA TYR A 87 14.27 6.46 -7.71
C TYR A 87 12.93 5.73 -7.67
N PHE A 88 12.32 5.54 -8.83
CA PHE A 88 11.19 4.62 -8.94
C PHE A 88 11.34 3.69 -10.13
N LYS A 89 10.77 2.50 -10.01
CA LYS A 89 10.72 1.52 -11.09
C LYS A 89 9.34 0.88 -11.17
N TYR A 90 8.93 0.54 -12.38
CA TYR A 90 7.72 -0.23 -12.62
C TYR A 90 8.05 -1.66 -13.05
N ILE A 91 7.31 -2.63 -12.50
CA ILE A 91 7.42 -4.04 -12.84
C ILE A 91 6.06 -4.50 -13.38
N ASN A 92 6.00 -4.76 -14.69
CA ASN A 92 4.82 -5.36 -15.31
C ASN A 92 4.80 -6.88 -15.05
N LYS A 93 4.19 -7.31 -13.95
CA LYS A 93 4.10 -8.73 -13.59
C LYS A 93 2.98 -9.01 -12.61
N ASN A 94 2.42 -10.21 -12.64
CA ASN A 94 1.53 -10.68 -11.60
C ASN A 94 2.31 -10.85 -10.28
N TYR A 95 1.94 -10.11 -9.24
CA TYR A 95 2.60 -10.15 -7.93
C TYR A 95 2.43 -11.47 -7.18
N THR A 96 1.48 -12.33 -7.58
CA THR A 96 1.38 -13.68 -7.01
C THR A 96 2.50 -14.60 -7.49
N GLN A 97 3.25 -14.19 -8.52
CA GLN A 97 4.46 -14.84 -8.99
C GLN A 97 5.71 -14.16 -8.44
N SER A 98 6.88 -14.77 -8.66
CA SER A 98 8.16 -14.15 -8.29
C SER A 98 8.41 -12.85 -9.08
N LEU A 99 8.47 -11.72 -8.39
CA LEU A 99 8.93 -10.44 -8.88
C LEU A 99 10.48 -10.40 -8.87
N PRO A 100 11.13 -9.68 -9.81
CA PRO A 100 12.57 -9.47 -9.83
C PRO A 100 13.00 -8.44 -8.78
N ILE A 101 12.77 -8.78 -7.52
CA ILE A 101 13.07 -8.00 -6.33
C ILE A 101 13.74 -8.97 -5.35
N GLU A 102 14.77 -8.51 -4.67
CA GLU A 102 15.38 -9.28 -3.58
C GLU A 102 14.39 -9.48 -2.43
N GLU A 103 14.35 -10.67 -1.86
CA GLU A 103 13.58 -10.94 -0.65
C GLU A 103 14.07 -10.06 0.51
N GLU A 104 13.19 -9.71 1.43
CA GLU A 104 13.52 -8.92 2.62
C GLU A 104 14.29 -7.62 2.32
N SER A 105 13.94 -6.96 1.22
CA SER A 105 14.66 -5.79 0.74
C SER A 105 13.89 -4.49 0.90
N VAL A 106 12.57 -4.53 1.11
CA VAL A 106 11.74 -3.32 1.26
C VAL A 106 11.35 -3.07 2.71
N ASP A 107 11.25 -1.79 3.09
CA ASP A 107 10.86 -1.35 4.43
C ASP A 107 9.34 -1.20 4.57
N LEU A 108 8.65 -0.89 3.47
CA LEU A 108 7.20 -0.72 3.40
C LEU A 108 6.60 -1.55 2.26
N LEU A 109 5.54 -2.29 2.59
CA LEU A 109 4.64 -2.95 1.62
C LEU A 109 3.28 -2.25 1.66
N ILE A 110 2.80 -1.79 0.51
CA ILE A 110 1.52 -1.09 0.37
C ILE A 110 0.48 -2.02 -0.24
N SER A 111 -0.66 -2.20 0.43
CA SER A 111 -1.81 -2.98 -0.06
C SER A 111 -3.11 -2.17 0.00
N GLN A 112 -3.52 -1.61 -1.13
CA GLN A 112 -4.66 -0.68 -1.18
C GLN A 112 -5.80 -1.16 -2.08
N TYR A 113 -5.51 -1.64 -3.29
CA TYR A 113 -6.54 -1.79 -4.32
C TYR A 113 -6.54 -3.16 -5.00
N ALA A 114 -5.68 -4.08 -4.54
CA ALA A 114 -5.58 -5.43 -5.10
C ALA A 114 -5.95 -6.49 -4.04
N GLY A 115 -5.79 -7.76 -4.41
CA GLY A 115 -6.09 -8.91 -3.56
C GLY A 115 -5.08 -9.09 -2.41
N PHE A 116 -4.77 -10.34 -2.08
CA PHE A 116 -3.99 -10.68 -0.87
C PHE A 116 -2.49 -10.43 -1.01
N ILE A 117 -2.09 -9.16 -1.04
CA ILE A 117 -0.69 -8.71 -1.10
C ILE A 117 0.06 -9.11 0.18
N SER A 118 -0.59 -9.00 1.35
CA SER A 118 -0.01 -9.41 2.63
C SER A 118 0.48 -10.87 2.59
N ARG A 119 -0.19 -11.74 1.83
CA ARG A 119 0.23 -13.13 1.62
C ARG A 119 1.24 -13.27 0.48
N ALA A 120 0.94 -12.70 -0.68
CA ALA A 120 1.72 -12.92 -1.91
C ALA A 120 3.10 -12.25 -1.92
N CYS A 121 3.21 -11.08 -1.27
CA CYS A 121 4.40 -10.22 -1.33
C CYS A 121 5.18 -10.13 -0.01
N ARG A 122 4.74 -10.83 1.05
CA ARG A 122 5.41 -10.83 2.37
C ARG A 122 6.91 -11.03 2.26
N ARG A 123 7.35 -11.98 1.43
CA ARG A 123 8.77 -12.34 1.27
C ARG A 123 9.67 -11.17 0.90
N TYR A 124 9.13 -10.10 0.31
CA TYR A 124 9.92 -8.92 -0.07
C TYR A 124 10.06 -7.90 1.07
N LEU A 125 9.12 -7.89 2.01
CA LEU A 125 9.12 -6.99 3.16
C LEU A 125 10.14 -7.47 4.18
N LYS A 126 11.03 -6.61 4.69
CA LYS A 126 11.97 -6.97 5.76
C LYS A 126 11.24 -7.50 6.99
N ILE A 127 11.90 -8.34 7.78
CA ILE A 127 11.51 -8.51 9.19
C ILE A 127 11.58 -7.15 9.88
N ASN A 128 10.57 -6.84 10.70
CA ASN A 128 10.27 -5.51 11.25
C ASN A 128 9.82 -4.45 10.23
N GLY A 129 9.75 -4.79 8.94
CA GLY A 129 9.16 -3.94 7.91
C GLY A 129 7.66 -3.76 8.12
N ILE A 130 7.12 -2.68 7.54
CA ILE A 130 5.74 -2.25 7.72
C ILE A 130 4.87 -2.68 6.54
N LEU A 131 3.70 -3.22 6.84
CA LEU A 131 2.60 -3.39 5.89
C LEU A 131 1.54 -2.34 6.21
N ILE A 132 1.23 -1.47 5.24
CA ILE A 132 0.03 -0.62 5.29
C ILE A 132 -1.03 -1.22 4.38
N VAL A 133 -2.19 -1.53 4.96
CA VAL A 133 -3.23 -2.28 4.25
C VAL A 133 -4.63 -1.78 4.56
N ASN A 134 -5.47 -1.60 3.54
CA ASN A 134 -6.91 -1.40 3.75
C ASN A 134 -7.67 -2.72 3.67
N ASN A 135 -8.91 -2.73 4.16
CA ASN A 135 -9.70 -3.96 4.19
C ASN A 135 -10.67 -4.13 3.01
N SER A 136 -10.56 -3.37 1.92
CA SER A 136 -11.55 -3.41 0.83
C SER A 136 -11.66 -4.79 0.17
N HIS A 137 -10.51 -5.42 -0.09
CA HIS A 137 -10.39 -6.76 -0.67
C HIS A 137 -10.13 -7.86 0.37
N GLY A 138 -10.24 -7.54 1.67
CA GLY A 138 -10.04 -8.48 2.76
C GLY A 138 -8.57 -8.68 3.17
N ASP A 139 -7.62 -7.95 2.59
CA ASP A 139 -6.18 -8.18 2.84
C ASP A 139 -5.76 -7.79 4.26
N ALA A 140 -6.38 -6.78 4.87
CA ALA A 140 -6.17 -6.50 6.30
C ALA A 140 -6.68 -7.65 7.18
N SER A 141 -7.78 -8.30 6.78
CA SER A 141 -8.30 -9.48 7.47
C SER A 141 -7.35 -10.67 7.33
N MET A 142 -6.75 -10.83 6.14
CA MET A 142 -5.72 -11.84 5.87
C MET A 142 -4.48 -11.63 6.73
N ALA A 143 -3.99 -10.40 6.82
CA ALA A 143 -2.86 -10.05 7.69
C ALA A 143 -3.18 -10.29 9.17
N SER A 144 -4.40 -9.97 9.62
CA SER A 144 -4.78 -10.09 11.04
C SER A 144 -4.84 -11.51 11.60
N ILE A 145 -4.95 -12.52 10.74
CA ILE A 145 -4.99 -13.94 11.15
C ILE A 145 -3.66 -14.65 10.91
N SER A 146 -2.64 -13.95 10.43
CA SER A 146 -1.35 -14.53 10.10
C SER A 146 -0.35 -14.33 11.24
N ASP A 147 0.29 -15.41 11.68
CA ASP A 147 1.36 -15.37 12.69
C ASP A 147 2.63 -14.65 12.20
N ASN A 148 2.69 -14.27 10.91
CA ASN A 148 3.82 -13.54 10.34
C ASN A 148 3.69 -12.02 10.49
N TYR A 149 2.56 -11.54 11.02
CA TYR A 149 2.27 -10.12 11.18
C TYR A 149 1.82 -9.80 12.60
N GLU A 150 2.38 -8.74 13.16
CA GLU A 150 1.91 -8.11 14.38
C GLU A 150 1.06 -6.90 14.01
N PHE A 151 -0.17 -6.79 14.53
CA PHE A 151 -1.02 -5.62 14.34
C PHE A 151 -0.61 -4.51 15.31
N ILE A 152 -0.09 -3.38 14.79
CA ILE A 152 0.60 -2.38 15.62
C ILE A 152 -0.07 -1.00 15.63
N ALA A 153 -0.87 -0.67 14.61
CA ALA A 153 -1.55 0.62 14.55
C ALA A 153 -2.69 0.62 13.53
N VAL A 154 -3.49 1.67 13.58
CA VAL A 154 -4.50 2.00 12.57
C VAL A 154 -4.27 3.41 12.05
N ILE A 155 -4.71 3.65 10.82
CA ILE A 155 -4.83 4.99 10.26
C ILE A 155 -6.31 5.35 10.08
N HIS A 156 -6.67 6.54 10.58
CA HIS A 156 -8.00 7.12 10.38
C HIS A 156 -7.92 8.32 9.45
N LYS A 157 -8.79 8.35 8.42
CA LYS A 157 -9.06 9.52 7.57
C LYS A 157 -10.32 10.24 8.05
N ARG A 158 -10.20 11.51 8.43
CA ARG A 158 -11.35 12.41 8.72
C ARG A 158 -11.13 13.75 8.04
N ASN A 159 -12.06 14.19 7.20
CA ASN A 159 -11.95 15.46 6.45
C ASN A 159 -10.61 15.59 5.71
N ASN A 160 -10.18 14.53 5.03
CA ASN A 160 -8.87 14.38 4.39
C ASN A 160 -7.64 14.38 5.30
N LYS A 161 -7.81 14.59 6.61
CA LYS A 161 -6.73 14.44 7.58
C LYS A 161 -6.48 12.99 7.94
N PHE A 162 -5.22 12.54 7.85
CA PHE A 162 -4.82 11.20 8.28
C PHE A 162 -4.20 11.24 9.69
N THR A 163 -4.52 10.25 10.51
CA THR A 163 -4.02 10.14 11.89
C THR A 163 -3.66 8.72 12.22
N HIS A 164 -2.49 8.53 12.84
CA HIS A 164 -2.03 7.26 13.38
C HIS A 164 -2.54 7.05 14.81
N SER A 165 -2.87 5.81 15.15
CA SER A 165 -3.16 5.40 16.52
C SER A 165 -2.73 3.96 16.79
N SER A 166 -1.98 3.77 17.87
CA SER A 166 -1.66 2.47 18.47
C SER A 166 -2.55 2.12 19.68
N LYS A 167 -3.61 2.91 19.93
CA LYS A 167 -4.50 2.73 21.08
C LYS A 167 -5.66 1.79 20.78
N ASP A 168 -6.07 1.03 21.79
CA ASP A 168 -7.25 0.16 21.78
C ASP A 168 -7.29 -0.81 20.57
N LEU A 169 -6.15 -1.40 20.22
CA LEU A 169 -6.01 -2.28 19.05
C LEU A 169 -6.86 -3.54 19.20
N GLU A 170 -7.06 -4.02 20.43
CA GLU A 170 -7.91 -5.17 20.78
C GLU A 170 -9.38 -4.99 20.39
N LYS A 171 -9.81 -3.75 20.09
CA LYS A 171 -11.19 -3.46 19.65
C LYS A 171 -11.40 -3.64 18.14
N TYR A 172 -10.33 -3.79 17.35
CA TYR A 172 -10.40 -4.02 15.91
C TYR A 172 -10.42 -5.52 15.59
N PHE A 173 -10.72 -5.85 14.34
CA PHE A 173 -10.81 -7.23 13.85
C PHE A 173 -11.85 -8.13 14.57
N ILE A 174 -12.77 -7.54 15.35
CA ILE A 174 -13.93 -8.24 15.93
C ILE A 174 -15.06 -8.27 14.90
N PRO A 175 -15.43 -9.44 14.32
CA PRO A 175 -16.46 -9.51 13.30
C PRO A 175 -17.84 -9.06 13.82
N LYS A 176 -18.64 -8.43 12.96
CA LYS A 176 -20.05 -8.11 13.28
C LYS A 176 -20.94 -9.34 13.33
N LYS A 177 -20.60 -10.36 12.54
CA LYS A 177 -21.30 -11.65 12.49
C LYS A 177 -20.52 -12.68 13.28
N ASN A 178 -21.20 -13.68 13.85
CA ASN A 178 -20.53 -14.83 14.45
C ASN A 178 -20.00 -15.73 13.33
N ILE A 179 -18.82 -15.40 12.81
CA ILE A 179 -18.13 -16.13 11.75
C ILE A 179 -16.68 -16.31 12.18
N GLU A 180 -16.16 -17.51 11.94
CA GLU A 180 -14.73 -17.77 12.05
C GLU A 180 -14.03 -17.21 10.79
N ILE A 181 -12.99 -16.42 11.00
CA ILE A 181 -12.21 -15.84 9.89
C ILE A 181 -11.00 -16.74 9.66
N THR A 182 -11.01 -17.47 8.55
CA THR A 182 -9.92 -18.33 8.10
C THR A 182 -9.41 -17.90 6.72
N GLU A 183 -8.22 -18.34 6.32
CA GLU A 183 -7.72 -18.08 4.96
C GLU A 183 -8.69 -18.59 3.90
N GLN A 184 -9.20 -19.82 4.06
CA GLN A 184 -10.16 -20.42 3.13
C GLN A 184 -11.45 -19.59 3.04
N TYR A 185 -11.93 -19.05 4.17
CA TYR A 185 -13.08 -18.17 4.16
C TYR A 185 -12.79 -16.91 3.34
N LEU A 186 -11.65 -16.26 3.57
CA LEU A 186 -11.25 -15.02 2.88
C LEU A 186 -11.05 -15.24 1.37
N ASP A 187 -10.41 -16.34 0.97
CA ASP A 187 -10.23 -16.75 -0.42
C ASP A 187 -11.54 -16.90 -1.18
N ASN A 188 -12.58 -17.41 -0.51
CA ASN A 188 -13.92 -17.51 -1.07
C ASN A 188 -14.69 -16.18 -1.03
N HIS A 189 -14.45 -15.35 0.00
CA HIS A 189 -15.20 -14.12 0.22
C HIS A 189 -14.79 -12.97 -0.71
N LYS A 190 -13.47 -12.84 -1.00
CA LYS A 190 -12.86 -11.85 -1.92
C LYS A 190 -13.25 -10.38 -1.68
N ARG A 191 -13.67 -10.04 -0.45
CA ARG A 191 -14.01 -8.68 -0.01
C ARG A 191 -13.72 -8.53 1.48
N GLY A 192 -13.71 -7.29 1.95
CA GLY A 192 -13.55 -6.97 3.36
C GLY A 192 -14.56 -7.61 4.30
N ILE A 193 -14.08 -8.06 5.45
CA ILE A 193 -14.92 -8.43 6.59
C ILE A 193 -15.50 -7.18 7.23
N GLY A 194 -16.79 -7.23 7.56
CA GLY A 194 -17.45 -6.21 8.36
C GLY A 194 -17.10 -6.35 9.84
N TYR A 195 -16.22 -5.48 10.34
CA TYR A 195 -15.81 -5.42 11.74
C TYR A 195 -16.63 -4.42 12.56
N LYS A 196 -16.73 -4.64 13.89
CA LYS A 196 -17.44 -3.74 14.81
C LYS A 196 -16.81 -2.34 14.85
N LYS A 197 -15.47 -2.28 14.89
CA LYS A 197 -14.66 -1.08 14.77
C LYS A 197 -13.85 -1.16 13.49
N THR A 198 -13.79 -0.08 12.73
CA THR A 198 -13.08 0.00 11.45
C THR A 198 -12.14 1.18 11.41
N ALA A 199 -11.04 1.02 10.68
CA ALA A 199 -10.12 2.09 10.31
C ALA A 199 -10.10 2.28 8.79
N THR A 200 -9.49 3.37 8.33
CA THR A 200 -9.25 3.60 6.90
C THR A 200 -8.20 2.62 6.40
N ASP A 201 -7.10 2.51 7.15
CA ASP A 201 -6.02 1.57 6.90
C ASP A 201 -5.55 0.96 8.23
N TYR A 202 -4.90 -0.19 8.12
CA TYR A 202 -4.36 -0.98 9.23
C TYR A 202 -2.87 -1.14 9.00
N VAL A 203 -2.09 -1.04 10.07
CA VAL A 203 -0.65 -1.12 10.03
C VAL A 203 -0.20 -2.38 10.75
N PHE A 204 0.58 -3.19 10.04
CA PHE A 204 1.18 -4.41 10.57
C PHE A 204 2.70 -4.33 10.48
N ARG A 205 3.38 -4.96 11.43
CA ARG A 205 4.82 -5.22 11.38
C ARG A 205 5.03 -6.67 10.97
N ARG A 206 5.92 -6.94 10.01
CA ARG A 206 6.33 -8.31 9.70
C ARG A 206 7.18 -8.88 10.84
N VAL A 207 6.81 -10.03 11.37
CA VAL A 207 7.53 -10.74 12.45
C VAL A 207 8.02 -12.14 12.05
N GLY A 208 7.56 -12.67 10.90
CA GLY A 208 7.98 -13.95 10.32
C GLY A 208 8.03 -13.91 8.79
#